data_AF-A0A1F7WK02-F1
#
_entry.id   AF-A0A1F7WK02-F1
#
_cell.length_a   1.000
_cell.length_b   1.000
_cell.length_c   1.000
_cell.angle_alpha   90.00
_cell.angle_beta   90.00
_cell.angle_gamma   90.00
#
_symmetry.space_group_name_H-M   'P 1'
#
loop_
_entity.id
_entity.type
_entity.pdbx_description
1 polymer ?
#
loop_
_entity_poly.entity_id
_entity_poly.type
_entity_poly.pdbx_seq_one_letter_code
_entity_poly.pdbx_strand_id
1 'polypeptide(L)'
;MNNNNGASQNNAADILLVNVHRDYCGFLNGGLTIGLNLLAVFLRERGYNAEIRMGLACAADELMKPSADGGVPGSIGFYCDYENMTLVRGLSADISSKYGVPVFIGGPQAAELGAGFIEAARCDAVVRGEGEYALLELLDSKLRGGKKIGEIDGISFIDAEKGFVKTPDRPPIEDLDKFPHPDFRLEKGHETWNSFPVMTGRGCPFSCAFCHEGAGVKKVRYRSVESVLAEIKTHLTRHPQCKYLFFIDDTFTLNPKRVAGFCDGLAELRRDFDFVWFCEGHVQTLARDPEMLCRMSEAGLAKLFIGVESGSDRVLSLYRKQTNREMIIKVVSECEKANIAQVAGNIILGGPVESPATIEESLSLVKSLLRAAPGRFDTAGFYFIPYPGTAITLDPEKFGMKTICRRENHSLEDIPLSETESMNFEGLLAARLEFNRAVQKEMRIMYRDGSVPCETILQSYRLMIDYGVYSRWIAQIYPENAVKNNYYTLIAGGALKRSNEINLQELLSWRPQRTFEIWSGVSFDEGYPAAGGRVLSPLEYELLLLCSAKIKLSEVIDSAFEKYGRLFDCRGEFDIKAAAILAEFENNGWMAYSRF
;
A
#
# COMPACT_ATOMS: atom_id res chain seq x y z
N MET A 1 -20.34 22.93 -56.28
CA MET A 1 -19.78 21.57 -56.24
C MET A 1 -18.59 21.58 -55.29
N ASN A 2 -18.79 21.08 -54.08
CA ASN A 2 -17.76 20.40 -53.29
C ASN A 2 -18.47 19.74 -52.11
N ASN A 3 -18.34 18.41 -52.07
CA ASN A 3 -19.08 17.50 -51.23
C ASN A 3 -18.74 17.68 -49.75
N ASN A 4 -19.76 18.04 -48.96
CA ASN A 4 -19.84 17.69 -47.54
C ASN A 4 -20.13 16.19 -47.45
N ASN A 5 -19.08 15.37 -47.31
CA ASN A 5 -19.24 14.04 -46.74
C ASN A 5 -19.12 14.16 -45.23
N GLY A 6 -20.27 14.29 -44.57
CA GLY A 6 -20.38 14.07 -43.13
C GLY A 6 -19.99 12.63 -42.82
N ALA A 7 -18.80 12.44 -42.26
CA ALA A 7 -18.48 11.24 -41.53
C ALA A 7 -19.27 11.33 -40.21
N SER A 8 -20.29 10.49 -40.05
CA SER A 8 -20.85 10.19 -38.73
C SER A 8 -19.69 9.73 -37.85
N GLN A 9 -19.25 10.55 -36.90
CA GLN A 9 -18.30 10.14 -35.89
C GLN A 9 -18.94 8.98 -35.13
N ASN A 10 -18.40 7.78 -35.33
CA ASN A 10 -18.83 6.59 -34.63
C ASN A 10 -18.38 6.79 -33.17
N ASN A 11 -19.30 7.18 -32.28
CA ASN A 11 -19.03 7.46 -30.85
C ASN A 11 -18.55 6.23 -30.05
N ALA A 12 -18.39 5.07 -30.68
CA ALA A 12 -17.88 3.87 -30.04
C ALA A 12 -16.36 3.98 -29.81
N ALA A 13 -15.88 3.46 -28.68
CA ALA A 13 -14.44 3.31 -28.43
C ALA A 13 -13.84 2.31 -29.43
N ASP A 14 -12.63 2.58 -29.94
CA ASP A 14 -11.89 1.60 -30.74
C ASP A 14 -11.41 0.44 -29.87
N ILE A 15 -11.05 0.75 -28.62
CA ILE A 15 -10.67 -0.23 -27.61
C ILE A 15 -11.20 0.16 -26.23
N LEU A 16 -11.76 -0.83 -25.54
CA LEU A 16 -12.08 -0.74 -24.13
C LEU A 16 -11.04 -1.53 -23.31
N LEU A 17 -10.24 -0.83 -22.52
CA LEU A 17 -9.24 -1.41 -21.61
C LEU A 17 -9.86 -1.66 -20.24
N VAL A 18 -9.74 -2.88 -19.73
CA VAL A 18 -10.49 -3.32 -18.57
C VAL A 18 -9.61 -3.98 -17.52
N ASN A 19 -9.75 -3.52 -16.28
CA ASN A 19 -9.26 -4.20 -15.09
C ASN A 19 -10.44 -4.58 -14.18
N VAL A 20 -10.63 -5.88 -13.98
CA VAL A 20 -11.64 -6.42 -13.06
C VAL A 20 -10.97 -7.21 -11.96
N HIS A 21 -11.46 -7.03 -10.74
CA HIS A 21 -10.95 -7.71 -9.55
C HIS A 21 -12.09 -8.19 -8.66
N ARG A 22 -11.83 -9.20 -7.84
CA ARG A 22 -12.74 -9.62 -6.77
C ARG A 22 -12.35 -8.89 -5.50
N ASP A 23 -13.33 -8.29 -4.83
CA ASP A 23 -13.11 -7.77 -3.49
C ASP A 23 -13.42 -8.86 -2.47
N TYR A 24 -12.39 -9.29 -1.75
CA TYR A 24 -12.48 -10.36 -0.77
C TYR A 24 -12.69 -9.84 0.66
N CYS A 25 -12.39 -8.57 0.93
CA CYS A 25 -12.33 -8.05 2.30
C CYS A 25 -13.02 -6.69 2.50
N GLY A 26 -13.60 -6.08 1.46
CA GLY A 26 -14.28 -4.79 1.57
C GLY A 26 -13.32 -3.60 1.58
N PHE A 27 -12.04 -3.81 1.24
CA PHE A 27 -10.97 -2.80 1.32
C PHE A 27 -10.31 -2.50 -0.02
N LEU A 28 -10.64 -3.26 -1.07
CA LEU A 28 -10.04 -3.06 -2.39
C LEU A 28 -10.72 -1.85 -3.07
N ASN A 29 -10.16 -0.67 -2.84
CA ASN A 29 -10.25 0.40 -3.81
C ASN A 29 -9.48 -0.09 -5.05
N GLY A 30 -10.21 -0.43 -6.11
CA GLY A 30 -9.66 -1.05 -7.32
C GLY A 30 -8.26 -0.52 -7.66
N GLY A 31 -7.28 -1.42 -7.61
CA GLY A 31 -5.87 -1.05 -7.58
C GLY A 31 -5.49 -0.08 -8.69
N LEU A 32 -4.64 0.89 -8.38
CA LEU A 32 -4.13 1.89 -9.32
C LEU A 32 -3.31 1.20 -10.43
N THR A 33 -3.95 0.72 -11.50
CA THR A 33 -3.25 0.11 -12.64
C THR A 33 -2.80 1.15 -13.65
N ILE A 34 -1.67 1.81 -13.36
CA ILE A 34 -1.06 2.81 -14.24
C ILE A 34 -0.77 2.25 -15.65
N GLY A 35 -0.56 0.93 -15.79
CA GLY A 35 -0.29 0.29 -17.07
C GLY A 35 -1.41 0.48 -18.10
N LEU A 36 -2.69 0.34 -17.69
CA LEU A 36 -3.82 0.58 -18.59
C LEU A 36 -3.93 2.07 -18.96
N ASN A 37 -3.65 2.96 -18.00
CA ASN A 37 -3.65 4.39 -18.25
C ASN A 37 -2.62 4.79 -19.30
N LEU A 38 -1.38 4.33 -19.13
CA LEU A 38 -0.29 4.58 -20.08
C LEU A 38 -0.62 4.05 -21.47
N LEU A 39 -1.20 2.85 -21.57
CA LEU A 39 -1.67 2.30 -22.85
C LEU A 39 -2.76 3.17 -23.48
N ALA A 40 -3.75 3.61 -22.70
CA ALA A 40 -4.84 4.45 -23.22
C ALA A 40 -4.34 5.79 -23.77
N VAL A 41 -3.47 6.49 -23.02
CA VAL A 41 -2.92 7.78 -23.47
C VAL A 41 -2.03 7.59 -24.70
N PHE A 42 -1.17 6.56 -24.70
CA PHE A 42 -0.31 6.22 -25.83
C PHE A 42 -1.11 5.96 -27.13
N LEU A 43 -2.24 5.25 -27.01
CA LEU A 43 -3.13 4.95 -28.14
C LEU A 43 -3.90 6.19 -28.61
N ARG A 44 -4.36 7.05 -27.69
CA ARG A 44 -5.05 8.31 -28.01
C ARG A 44 -4.18 9.27 -28.81
N GLU A 45 -2.89 9.40 -28.47
CA GLU A 45 -1.94 10.18 -29.27
C GLU A 45 -1.75 9.64 -30.70
N ARG A 46 -2.10 8.37 -30.94
CA ARG A 46 -2.02 7.70 -32.26
C ARG A 46 -3.37 7.61 -32.95
N GLY A 47 -4.34 8.41 -32.48
CA GLY A 47 -5.64 8.57 -33.11
C GLY A 47 -6.61 7.42 -32.85
N TYR A 48 -6.42 6.65 -31.77
CA TYR A 48 -7.41 5.66 -31.31
C TYR A 48 -8.27 6.25 -30.19
N ASN A 49 -9.57 5.95 -30.20
CA ASN A 49 -10.46 6.22 -29.07
C ASN A 49 -10.35 5.08 -28.04
N ALA A 50 -9.47 5.24 -27.04
CA ALA A 50 -9.28 4.26 -25.97
C ALA A 50 -10.02 4.66 -24.69
N GLU A 51 -10.84 3.78 -24.14
CA GLU A 51 -11.53 3.95 -22.85
C GLU A 51 -10.92 3.02 -21.79
N ILE A 52 -10.96 3.43 -20.52
CA ILE A 52 -10.54 2.60 -19.38
C ILE A 52 -11.75 2.35 -18.48
N ARG A 53 -11.98 1.10 -18.10
CA ARG A 53 -13.01 0.74 -17.12
C ARG A 53 -12.44 -0.22 -16.09
N MET A 54 -12.63 0.15 -14.83
CA MET A 54 -12.11 -0.60 -13.70
C MET A 54 -13.21 -0.82 -12.68
N GLY A 55 -13.24 -1.99 -12.06
CA GLY A 55 -14.21 -2.24 -11.00
C GLY A 55 -14.31 -3.70 -10.57
N LEU A 56 -15.34 -3.95 -9.77
CA LEU A 56 -15.58 -5.24 -9.14
C LEU A 56 -16.10 -6.27 -10.14
N ALA A 57 -15.74 -7.53 -9.92
CA ALA A 57 -16.18 -8.67 -10.72
C ALA A 57 -17.72 -8.79 -10.78
N CYS A 58 -18.43 -8.46 -9.69
CA CYS A 58 -19.90 -8.47 -9.67
C CYS A 58 -20.55 -7.39 -10.55
N ALA A 59 -19.80 -6.34 -10.89
CA ALA A 59 -20.22 -5.29 -11.80
C ALA A 59 -19.64 -5.48 -13.22
N ALA A 60 -18.99 -6.60 -13.51
CA ALA A 60 -18.33 -6.84 -14.80
C ALA A 60 -19.29 -6.67 -15.98
N ASP A 61 -20.54 -7.16 -15.89
CA ASP A 61 -21.53 -6.96 -16.94
C ASP A 61 -21.78 -5.48 -17.25
N GLU A 62 -21.89 -4.63 -16.23
CA GLU A 62 -22.08 -3.19 -16.38
C GLU A 62 -20.84 -2.51 -16.97
N LEU A 63 -19.65 -2.90 -16.51
CA LEU A 63 -18.38 -2.39 -17.06
C LEU A 63 -18.25 -2.70 -18.56
N MET A 64 -18.89 -3.77 -19.02
CA MET A 64 -18.79 -4.27 -20.39
C MET A 64 -20.00 -3.89 -21.26
N LYS A 65 -20.97 -3.12 -20.74
CA LYS A 65 -22.05 -2.60 -21.58
C LYS A 65 -21.52 -1.53 -22.53
N PRO A 66 -22.03 -1.45 -23.76
CA PRO A 66 -21.86 -0.25 -24.59
C PRO A 66 -22.21 1.00 -23.77
N SER A 67 -21.46 2.07 -23.95
CA SER A 67 -21.80 3.34 -23.28
C SER A 67 -23.21 3.77 -23.72
N ALA A 68 -23.95 4.45 -22.85
CA ALA A 68 -25.32 4.88 -23.18
C ALA A 68 -25.36 5.73 -24.47
N ASP A 69 -24.26 6.43 -24.75
CA ASP A 69 -24.08 7.34 -25.89
C ASP A 69 -23.15 6.77 -26.99
N GLY A 70 -22.67 5.53 -26.85
CA GLY A 70 -21.67 4.91 -27.73
C GLY A 70 -21.98 3.45 -28.06
N GLY A 71 -21.66 3.04 -29.29
CA GLY A 71 -21.88 1.67 -29.75
C GLY A 71 -21.02 0.64 -29.01
N VAL A 72 -21.14 -0.64 -29.41
CA VAL A 72 -20.23 -1.71 -28.98
C VAL A 72 -18.79 -1.31 -29.31
N PRO A 73 -17.82 -1.43 -28.39
CA PRO A 73 -16.44 -1.07 -28.67
C PRO A 73 -15.86 -1.91 -29.81
N GLY A 74 -14.94 -1.35 -30.59
CA GLY A 74 -14.28 -2.04 -31.71
C GLY A 74 -13.41 -3.22 -31.27
N SER A 75 -12.93 -3.22 -30.03
CA SER A 75 -12.13 -4.29 -29.41
C SER A 75 -12.10 -4.14 -27.88
N ILE A 76 -11.64 -5.18 -27.18
CA ILE A 76 -11.50 -5.17 -25.71
C ILE A 76 -10.11 -5.68 -25.31
N GLY A 77 -9.48 -4.97 -24.37
CA GLY A 77 -8.19 -5.36 -23.78
C GLY A 77 -8.30 -5.61 -22.29
N PHE A 78 -7.88 -6.78 -21.82
CA PHE A 78 -7.90 -7.13 -20.40
C PHE A 78 -6.52 -7.03 -19.75
N TYR A 79 -6.49 -6.44 -18.55
CA TYR A 79 -5.37 -6.58 -17.63
C TYR A 79 -5.48 -7.91 -16.86
N CYS A 80 -4.44 -8.74 -16.95
CA CYS A 80 -4.34 -10.05 -16.32
C CYS A 80 -3.09 -10.11 -15.43
N ASP A 81 -3.31 -10.36 -14.15
CA ASP A 81 -2.29 -10.71 -13.16
C ASP A 81 -2.54 -12.11 -12.60
N TYR A 82 -1.78 -12.50 -11.57
CA TYR A 82 -1.89 -13.80 -10.93
C TYR A 82 -3.27 -14.01 -10.28
N GLU A 83 -3.80 -12.98 -9.62
CA GLU A 83 -5.03 -13.05 -8.81
C GLU A 83 -6.30 -13.08 -9.67
N ASN A 84 -6.33 -12.32 -10.76
CA ASN A 84 -7.53 -12.19 -11.59
C ASN A 84 -7.55 -13.13 -12.81
N MET A 85 -6.51 -13.95 -13.04
CA MET A 85 -6.38 -14.81 -14.22
C MET A 85 -7.63 -15.66 -14.52
N THR A 86 -8.20 -16.30 -13.49
CA THR A 86 -9.39 -17.16 -13.67
C THR A 86 -10.64 -16.36 -14.04
N LEU A 87 -10.76 -15.14 -13.51
CA LEU A 87 -11.85 -14.20 -13.80
C LEU A 87 -11.73 -13.68 -15.23
N VAL A 88 -10.55 -13.20 -15.61
CA VAL A 88 -10.26 -12.68 -16.96
C VAL A 88 -10.53 -13.75 -18.02
N ARG A 89 -10.12 -15.01 -17.77
CA ARG A 89 -10.40 -16.13 -18.68
C ARG A 89 -11.90 -16.29 -18.95
N GLY A 90 -12.73 -16.35 -17.91
CA GLY A 90 -14.17 -16.54 -18.06
C GLY A 90 -14.82 -15.34 -18.74
N LEU A 91 -14.50 -14.13 -18.28
CA LEU A 91 -15.08 -12.89 -18.79
C LEU A 91 -14.72 -12.64 -20.25
N SER A 92 -13.48 -12.93 -20.65
CA SER A 92 -13.05 -12.87 -22.04
C SER A 92 -13.89 -13.79 -22.94
N ALA A 93 -14.14 -15.03 -22.50
CA ALA A 93 -14.92 -16.00 -23.28
C ALA A 93 -16.39 -15.58 -23.45
N ASP A 94 -17.00 -15.06 -22.38
CA ASP A 94 -18.38 -14.58 -22.38
C ASP A 94 -18.53 -13.37 -23.31
N ILE A 95 -17.60 -12.42 -23.24
CA ILE A 95 -17.61 -11.20 -24.06
C ILE A 95 -17.38 -11.51 -25.53
N SER A 96 -16.36 -12.33 -25.83
CA SER A 96 -16.07 -12.77 -27.20
C SER A 96 -17.31 -13.40 -27.83
N SER A 97 -18.04 -14.23 -27.06
CA SER A 97 -19.29 -14.86 -27.51
C SER A 97 -20.47 -13.89 -27.63
N LYS A 98 -20.56 -12.87 -26.76
CA LYS A 98 -21.68 -11.93 -26.69
C LYS A 98 -21.61 -10.82 -27.74
N TYR A 99 -20.43 -10.25 -27.96
CA TYR A 99 -20.25 -9.06 -28.81
C TYR A 99 -19.50 -9.35 -30.12
N GLY A 100 -18.78 -10.48 -30.23
CA GLY A 100 -18.07 -10.85 -31.45
C GLY A 100 -16.95 -9.88 -31.83
N VAL A 101 -16.39 -9.17 -30.84
CA VAL A 101 -15.30 -8.19 -31.03
C VAL A 101 -13.95 -8.82 -30.71
N PRO A 102 -12.85 -8.34 -31.32
CA PRO A 102 -11.51 -8.78 -30.97
C PRO A 102 -11.22 -8.59 -29.47
N VAL A 103 -10.64 -9.61 -28.84
CA VAL A 103 -10.25 -9.58 -27.43
C VAL A 103 -8.74 -9.81 -27.28
N PHE A 104 -8.08 -8.90 -26.58
CA PHE A 104 -6.67 -8.99 -26.25
C PHE A 104 -6.49 -9.10 -24.74
N ILE A 105 -5.47 -9.83 -24.30
CA ILE A 105 -5.12 -9.97 -22.87
C ILE A 105 -3.66 -9.59 -22.68
N GLY A 106 -3.36 -8.77 -21.70
CA GLY A 106 -1.99 -8.37 -21.34
C GLY A 106 -1.83 -8.24 -19.83
N GLY A 107 -0.67 -7.77 -19.37
CA GLY A 107 -0.35 -7.64 -17.95
C GLY A 107 0.75 -8.61 -17.51
N PRO A 108 1.17 -8.57 -16.23
CA PRO A 108 2.34 -9.31 -15.75
C PRO A 108 2.25 -10.83 -15.98
N GLN A 109 1.05 -11.39 -15.88
CA GLN A 109 0.84 -12.83 -16.03
C GLN A 109 0.94 -13.31 -17.50
N ALA A 110 0.92 -12.40 -18.47
CA ALA A 110 0.73 -12.70 -19.88
C ALA A 110 1.85 -13.58 -20.50
N ALA A 111 3.08 -13.45 -20.04
CA ALA A 111 4.22 -14.23 -20.57
C ALA A 111 4.04 -15.75 -20.42
N GLU A 112 3.31 -16.15 -19.38
CA GLU A 112 3.15 -17.54 -18.94
C GLU A 112 1.77 -18.12 -19.32
N LEU A 113 0.89 -17.34 -19.96
CA LEU A 113 -0.40 -17.81 -20.46
C LEU A 113 -0.19 -18.70 -21.71
N GLY A 114 -0.45 -20.00 -21.54
CA GLY A 114 -0.29 -21.01 -22.59
C GLY A 114 -1.56 -21.26 -23.43
N ALA A 115 -1.45 -22.21 -24.37
CA ALA A 115 -2.50 -22.57 -25.33
C ALA A 115 -3.88 -22.77 -24.68
N GLY A 116 -3.95 -23.62 -23.64
CA GLY A 116 -5.22 -23.94 -22.98
C GLY A 116 -5.89 -22.75 -22.29
N PHE A 117 -5.12 -21.74 -21.86
CA PHE A 117 -5.71 -20.49 -21.37
C PHE A 117 -6.32 -19.69 -22.53
N ILE A 118 -5.58 -19.49 -23.62
CA ILE A 118 -6.01 -18.68 -24.77
C ILE A 118 -7.27 -19.29 -25.41
N GLU A 119 -7.28 -20.61 -25.59
CA GLU A 119 -8.44 -21.35 -26.11
C GLU A 119 -9.66 -21.20 -25.20
N ALA A 120 -9.49 -21.37 -23.89
CA ALA A 120 -10.56 -21.24 -22.92
C ALA A 120 -11.07 -19.79 -22.79
N ALA A 121 -10.18 -18.80 -22.91
CA ALA A 121 -10.51 -17.38 -22.87
C ALA A 121 -11.14 -16.87 -24.18
N ARG A 122 -11.00 -17.61 -25.28
CA ARG A 122 -11.45 -17.21 -26.64
C ARG A 122 -10.93 -15.82 -27.04
N CYS A 123 -9.71 -15.48 -26.61
CA CYS A 123 -9.05 -14.23 -26.98
C CYS A 123 -8.25 -14.38 -28.27
N ASP A 124 -8.14 -13.31 -29.03
CA ASP A 124 -7.41 -13.25 -30.30
C ASP A 124 -5.89 -13.28 -30.10
N ALA A 125 -5.40 -12.63 -29.04
CA ALA A 125 -3.99 -12.58 -28.72
C ALA A 125 -3.73 -12.27 -27.24
N VAL A 126 -2.64 -12.82 -26.72
CA VAL A 126 -2.03 -12.43 -25.46
C VAL A 126 -0.78 -11.60 -25.76
N VAL A 127 -0.70 -10.39 -25.21
CA VAL A 127 0.43 -9.46 -25.33
C VAL A 127 1.45 -9.74 -24.23
N ARG A 128 2.67 -10.13 -24.60
CA ARG A 128 3.78 -10.42 -23.68
C ARG A 128 4.71 -9.22 -23.55
N GLY A 129 5.21 -8.99 -22.33
CA GLY A 129 6.14 -7.90 -22.04
C GLY A 129 5.46 -6.54 -22.11
N GLU A 130 6.15 -5.55 -22.71
CA GLU A 130 5.66 -4.18 -22.80
C GLU A 130 4.62 -4.04 -23.93
N GLY A 131 3.41 -3.61 -23.55
CA GLY A 131 2.23 -3.74 -24.40
C GLY A 131 2.02 -2.62 -25.43
N GLU A 132 2.73 -1.50 -25.33
CA GLU A 132 2.45 -0.27 -26.08
C GLU A 132 2.42 -0.52 -27.59
N TYR A 133 3.52 -1.02 -28.16
CA TYR A 133 3.60 -1.24 -29.61
C TYR A 133 2.90 -2.52 -30.07
N ALA A 134 2.89 -3.58 -29.25
CA ALA A 134 2.22 -4.83 -29.61
C ALA A 134 0.70 -4.63 -29.70
N LEU A 135 0.10 -3.91 -28.75
CA LEU A 135 -1.32 -3.59 -28.75
C LEU A 135 -1.69 -2.66 -29.90
N LEU A 136 -0.86 -1.66 -30.20
CA LEU A 136 -1.05 -0.78 -31.36
C LEU A 136 -1.11 -1.58 -32.67
N GLU A 137 -0.14 -2.48 -32.88
CA GLU A 137 -0.10 -3.30 -34.10
C GLU A 137 -1.27 -4.29 -34.17
N LEU A 138 -1.74 -4.81 -33.03
CA LEU A 138 -2.96 -5.64 -32.97
C LEU A 138 -4.21 -4.85 -33.36
N LEU A 139 -4.35 -3.62 -32.87
CA LEU A 139 -5.44 -2.72 -33.26
C LEU A 139 -5.37 -2.36 -34.73
N ASP A 140 -4.18 -2.02 -35.25
CA ASP A 140 -4.00 -1.74 -36.68
C ASP A 140 -4.40 -2.96 -37.52
N SER A 141 -3.98 -4.16 -37.11
CA SER A 141 -4.32 -5.43 -37.76
C SER A 141 -5.82 -5.67 -37.83
N LYS A 142 -6.54 -5.49 -36.72
CA LYS A 142 -7.97 -5.84 -36.61
C LYS A 142 -8.92 -4.75 -37.08
N LEU A 143 -8.53 -3.47 -36.96
CA LEU A 143 -9.42 -2.33 -37.20
C LEU A 143 -9.04 -1.50 -38.43
N ARG A 144 -7.77 -1.52 -38.86
CA ARG A 144 -7.25 -0.62 -39.92
C ARG A 144 -6.57 -1.35 -41.09
N GLY A 145 -6.56 -2.69 -41.10
CA GLY A 145 -5.92 -3.48 -42.16
C GLY A 145 -4.40 -3.42 -42.14
N GLY A 146 -3.80 -3.35 -40.95
CA GLY A 146 -2.35 -3.36 -40.74
C GLY A 146 -1.71 -4.73 -40.97
N LYS A 147 -0.58 -4.99 -40.27
CA LYS A 147 0.14 -6.27 -40.34
C LYS A 147 -0.77 -7.46 -40.05
N LYS A 148 -0.44 -8.63 -40.58
CA LYS A 148 -1.12 -9.87 -40.15
C LYS A 148 -0.71 -10.20 -38.72
N ILE A 149 -1.60 -10.84 -37.96
CA ILE A 149 -1.35 -11.18 -36.56
C ILE A 149 -0.02 -11.94 -36.35
N GLY A 150 0.31 -12.89 -37.23
CA GLY A 150 1.56 -13.66 -37.17
C GLY A 150 2.85 -12.87 -37.46
N GLU A 151 2.74 -11.61 -37.91
CA GLU A 151 3.87 -10.70 -38.18
C GLU A 151 4.10 -9.70 -37.03
N ILE A 152 3.30 -9.80 -35.96
CA ILE A 152 3.38 -8.91 -34.79
C ILE A 152 4.27 -9.57 -33.75
N ASP A 153 5.37 -8.92 -33.40
CA ASP A 153 6.24 -9.39 -32.32
C ASP A 153 5.59 -9.18 -30.94
N GLY A 154 5.93 -10.04 -29.99
CA GLY A 154 5.53 -9.94 -28.58
C GLY A 154 4.14 -10.50 -28.28
N ILE A 155 3.59 -11.40 -29.09
CA ILE A 155 2.24 -11.95 -28.86
C ILE A 155 2.19 -13.48 -28.92
N SER A 156 1.29 -14.06 -28.13
CA SER A 156 0.91 -15.48 -28.20
C SER A 156 -0.53 -15.58 -28.72
N PHE A 157 -0.82 -16.51 -29.62
CA PHE A 157 -2.18 -16.72 -30.13
C PHE A 157 -2.39 -18.16 -30.61
N ILE A 158 -3.65 -18.49 -30.94
CA ILE A 158 -4.00 -19.77 -31.58
C ILE A 158 -4.20 -19.53 -33.07
N ASP A 159 -3.34 -20.15 -33.87
CA ASP A 159 -3.45 -20.21 -35.32
C ASP A 159 -4.27 -21.44 -35.74
N ALA A 160 -5.12 -21.28 -36.76
CA ALA A 160 -6.00 -22.34 -37.22
C ALA A 160 -5.26 -23.56 -37.80
N GLU A 161 -4.07 -23.37 -38.37
CA GLU A 161 -3.27 -24.42 -38.98
C GLU A 161 -2.13 -24.88 -38.07
N LYS A 162 -1.48 -23.93 -37.39
CA LYS A 162 -0.26 -24.19 -36.59
C LYS A 162 -0.54 -24.45 -35.11
N GLY A 163 -1.76 -24.26 -34.65
CA GLY A 163 -2.10 -24.34 -33.22
C GLY A 163 -1.48 -23.17 -32.44
N PHE A 164 -0.91 -23.45 -31.28
CA PHE A 164 -0.32 -22.41 -30.43
C PHE A 164 0.95 -21.80 -31.03
N VAL A 165 0.92 -20.49 -31.26
CA VAL A 165 2.03 -19.71 -31.82
C VAL A 165 2.50 -18.69 -30.80
N LYS A 166 3.82 -18.64 -30.56
CA LYS A 166 4.52 -17.53 -29.91
C LYS A 166 5.39 -16.83 -30.95
N THR A 167 5.11 -15.56 -31.25
CA THR A 167 5.98 -14.73 -32.09
C THR A 167 7.25 -14.33 -31.32
N PRO A 168 8.33 -13.83 -31.96
CA PRO A 168 9.50 -13.34 -31.25
C PRO A 168 9.15 -12.26 -30.21
N ASP A 169 9.87 -12.20 -29.10
CA ASP A 169 9.65 -11.15 -28.10
C ASP A 169 10.15 -9.80 -28.60
N ARG A 170 9.50 -8.71 -28.16
CA ARG A 170 9.95 -7.35 -28.47
C ARG A 170 11.14 -6.96 -27.60
N PRO A 171 12.09 -6.17 -28.13
CA PRO A 171 13.10 -5.55 -27.30
C PRO A 171 12.42 -4.61 -26.28
N PRO A 172 12.91 -4.56 -25.03
CA PRO A 172 12.43 -3.58 -24.06
C PRO A 172 12.60 -2.15 -24.57
N ILE A 173 11.62 -1.30 -24.29
CA ILE A 173 11.60 0.12 -24.65
C ILE A 173 12.65 0.85 -23.83
N GLU A 174 13.66 1.40 -24.49
CA GLU A 174 14.80 2.04 -23.84
C GLU A 174 14.50 3.47 -23.37
N ASP A 175 13.79 4.24 -24.18
CA ASP A 175 13.51 5.65 -23.95
C ASP A 175 12.08 5.84 -23.47
N LEU A 176 11.92 5.87 -22.14
CA LEU A 176 10.63 5.97 -21.48
C LEU A 176 10.05 7.40 -21.51
N ASP A 177 10.88 8.43 -21.76
CA ASP A 177 10.43 9.83 -21.81
C ASP A 177 9.69 10.18 -23.11
N LYS A 178 9.75 9.30 -24.12
CA LYS A 178 8.96 9.43 -25.35
C LYS A 178 7.47 9.16 -25.16
N PHE A 179 7.08 8.62 -24.02
CA PHE A 179 5.69 8.29 -23.73
C PHE A 179 5.00 9.46 -23.05
N PRO A 180 3.72 9.69 -23.37
CA PRO A 180 2.97 10.73 -22.71
C PRO A 180 2.84 10.43 -21.21
N HIS A 181 2.70 11.49 -20.42
CA HIS A 181 2.33 11.35 -19.01
C HIS A 181 0.95 10.68 -18.91
N PRO A 182 0.71 9.88 -17.85
CA PRO A 182 -0.61 9.34 -17.59
C PRO A 182 -1.64 10.47 -17.46
N ASP A 183 -2.89 10.18 -17.80
CA ASP A 183 -4.02 11.07 -17.61
C ASP A 183 -5.09 10.37 -16.79
N PHE A 184 -5.03 10.50 -15.47
CA PHE A 184 -5.96 9.83 -14.55
C PHE A 184 -7.42 10.30 -14.70
N ARG A 185 -7.66 11.42 -15.41
CA ARG A 185 -9.02 11.85 -15.77
C ARG A 185 -9.74 10.88 -16.72
N LEU A 186 -9.01 9.95 -17.33
CA LEU A 186 -9.57 8.88 -18.15
C LEU A 186 -10.25 7.78 -17.33
N GLU A 187 -10.03 7.77 -16.02
CA GLU A 187 -10.54 6.74 -15.12
C GLU A 187 -11.70 7.27 -14.28
N LYS A 188 -12.78 6.51 -14.20
CA LYS A 188 -13.98 6.91 -13.45
C LYS A 188 -13.66 6.98 -11.95
N GLY A 189 -14.10 8.06 -11.30
CA GLY A 189 -13.93 8.25 -9.85
C GLY A 189 -12.59 8.87 -9.43
N HIS A 190 -11.76 9.30 -10.39
CA HIS A 190 -10.47 9.95 -10.11
C HIS A 190 -10.58 11.19 -9.20
N GLU A 191 -11.75 11.83 -9.14
CA GLU A 191 -12.03 13.02 -8.32
C GLU A 191 -12.01 12.71 -6.82
N THR A 192 -12.22 11.46 -6.43
CA THR A 192 -12.22 11.03 -5.02
C THR A 192 -10.92 10.35 -4.62
N TRP A 193 -9.95 10.21 -5.53
CA TRP A 193 -8.68 9.59 -5.22
C TRP A 193 -7.84 10.50 -4.33
N ASN A 194 -7.28 9.95 -3.27
CA ASN A 194 -6.36 10.64 -2.37
C ASN A 194 -4.89 10.32 -2.67
N SER A 195 -4.63 9.42 -3.63
CA SER A 195 -3.31 8.98 -4.02
C SER A 195 -3.16 8.71 -5.52
N PHE A 196 -1.93 8.83 -6.03
CA PHE A 196 -1.59 8.47 -7.41
C PHE A 196 -0.33 7.62 -7.49
N PRO A 197 -0.29 6.64 -8.42
CA PRO A 197 0.91 5.89 -8.72
C PRO A 197 1.85 6.75 -9.58
N VAL A 198 3.16 6.59 -9.37
CA VAL A 198 4.20 7.21 -10.17
C VAL A 198 5.21 6.14 -10.53
N MET A 199 5.39 5.91 -11.84
CA MET A 199 6.41 5.01 -12.36
C MET A 199 7.57 5.84 -12.92
N THR A 200 8.76 5.64 -12.38
CA THR A 200 9.99 6.39 -12.73
C THR A 200 11.01 5.54 -13.48
N GLY A 201 10.87 4.22 -13.41
CA GLY A 201 11.66 3.29 -14.20
C GLY A 201 10.97 1.96 -14.37
N ARG A 202 11.55 1.11 -15.23
CA ARG A 202 11.09 -0.24 -15.49
C ARG A 202 12.26 -1.23 -15.48
N GLY A 203 12.03 -2.38 -14.85
CA GLY A 203 12.99 -3.48 -14.75
C GLY A 203 13.75 -3.49 -13.42
N CYS A 204 14.35 -4.64 -13.12
CA CYS A 204 15.02 -4.91 -11.86
C CYS A 204 16.34 -5.68 -12.12
N PRO A 205 17.49 -5.20 -11.61
CA PRO A 205 18.77 -5.86 -11.86
C PRO A 205 18.96 -7.11 -11.00
N PHE A 206 18.12 -7.30 -9.98
CA PHE A 206 18.19 -8.44 -9.07
C PHE A 206 17.61 -9.70 -9.72
N SER A 207 17.95 -10.85 -9.17
CA SER A 207 17.55 -12.17 -9.68
C SER A 207 16.97 -13.04 -8.56
N CYS A 208 16.14 -12.43 -7.71
CA CYS A 208 15.50 -13.09 -6.58
C CYS A 208 14.72 -14.31 -7.08
N ALA A 209 14.97 -15.48 -6.49
CA ALA A 209 14.51 -16.76 -7.01
C ALA A 209 12.98 -16.96 -7.00
N PHE A 210 12.28 -16.16 -6.18
CA PHE A 210 10.82 -16.18 -6.02
C PHE A 210 10.08 -15.06 -6.77
N CYS A 211 10.80 -14.07 -7.32
CA CYS A 211 10.20 -12.81 -7.76
C CYS A 211 9.97 -12.81 -9.27
N HIS A 212 8.78 -12.39 -9.71
CA HIS A 212 8.44 -12.24 -11.13
C HIS A 212 9.34 -11.22 -11.83
N GLU A 213 9.52 -10.03 -11.26
CA GLU A 213 10.42 -8.99 -11.80
C GLU A 213 11.87 -9.47 -11.85
N GLY A 214 12.26 -10.27 -10.84
CA GLY A 214 13.52 -10.98 -10.79
C GLY A 214 13.71 -12.07 -11.85
N ALA A 215 12.67 -12.43 -12.61
CA ALA A 215 12.76 -13.29 -13.80
C ALA A 215 12.70 -12.48 -15.12
N GLY A 216 12.16 -11.26 -15.07
CA GLY A 216 11.97 -10.37 -16.20
C GLY A 216 13.21 -9.57 -16.64
N VAL A 217 12.96 -8.35 -17.13
CA VAL A 217 13.97 -7.48 -17.76
C VAL A 217 15.00 -6.98 -16.73
N LYS A 218 16.28 -7.33 -16.96
CA LYS A 218 17.40 -6.98 -16.07
C LYS A 218 17.87 -5.54 -16.15
N LYS A 219 17.80 -4.96 -17.34
CA LYS A 219 18.27 -3.59 -17.55
C LYS A 219 17.20 -2.63 -17.05
N VAL A 220 17.54 -1.87 -16.01
CA VAL A 220 16.68 -0.80 -15.53
C VAL A 220 16.75 0.37 -16.51
N ARG A 221 15.58 0.81 -16.95
CA ARG A 221 15.41 1.94 -17.85
C ARG A 221 14.62 3.00 -17.10
N TYR A 222 15.09 4.24 -17.16
CA TYR A 222 14.55 5.32 -16.34
C TYR A 222 13.90 6.37 -17.22
N ARG A 223 12.89 7.02 -16.66
CA ARG A 223 12.46 8.35 -17.06
C ARG A 223 13.37 9.39 -16.44
N SER A 224 13.54 10.54 -17.08
CA SER A 224 14.27 11.66 -16.49
C SER A 224 13.57 12.15 -15.22
N VAL A 225 14.35 12.69 -14.28
CA VAL A 225 13.83 13.25 -13.03
C VAL A 225 12.89 14.42 -13.36
N GLU A 226 13.28 15.24 -14.33
CA GLU A 226 12.55 16.40 -14.83
C GLU A 226 11.18 16.01 -15.41
N SER A 227 11.12 14.97 -16.25
CA SER A 227 9.87 14.46 -16.83
C SER A 227 8.90 14.00 -15.73
N VAL A 228 9.39 13.26 -14.75
CA VAL A 228 8.55 12.75 -13.64
C VAL A 228 8.09 13.88 -12.71
N LEU A 229 8.94 14.86 -12.39
CA LEU A 229 8.53 16.01 -11.58
C LEU A 229 7.48 16.88 -12.31
N ALA A 230 7.59 17.02 -13.63
CA ALA A 230 6.59 17.70 -14.44
C ALA A 230 5.24 16.96 -14.44
N GLU A 231 5.26 15.63 -14.51
CA GLU A 231 4.08 14.78 -14.34
C GLU A 231 3.44 14.99 -12.96
N ILE A 232 4.22 14.86 -11.89
CA ILE A 232 3.75 15.03 -10.50
C ILE A 232 3.11 16.41 -10.32
N LYS A 233 3.79 17.49 -10.76
CA LYS A 233 3.25 18.86 -10.67
C LYS A 233 1.94 18.99 -11.42
N THR A 234 1.82 18.37 -12.59
CA THR A 234 0.59 18.38 -13.39
C THR A 234 -0.56 17.70 -12.64
N HIS A 235 -0.32 16.54 -12.02
CA HIS A 235 -1.35 15.84 -11.26
C HIS A 235 -1.74 16.55 -9.98
N LEU A 236 -0.79 17.06 -9.19
CA LEU A 236 -1.08 17.83 -7.98
C LEU A 236 -1.89 19.11 -8.30
N THR A 237 -1.65 19.72 -9.46
CA THR A 237 -2.44 20.88 -9.93
C THR A 237 -3.86 20.49 -10.35
N ARG A 238 -4.02 19.36 -11.04
CA ARG A 238 -5.33 18.89 -11.54
C ARG A 238 -6.18 18.21 -10.46
N HIS A 239 -5.56 17.72 -9.40
CA HIS A 239 -6.18 16.90 -8.36
C HIS A 239 -5.71 17.34 -6.96
N PRO A 240 -6.14 18.52 -6.49
CA PRO A 240 -5.66 19.09 -5.22
C PRO A 240 -6.01 18.25 -3.98
N GLN A 241 -6.95 17.31 -4.09
CA GLN A 241 -7.30 16.37 -3.04
C GLN A 241 -6.30 15.20 -2.89
N CYS A 242 -5.46 14.97 -3.90
CA CYS A 242 -4.43 13.93 -3.83
C CYS A 242 -3.23 14.43 -3.02
N LYS A 243 -2.96 13.76 -1.91
CA LYS A 243 -1.87 14.13 -1.00
C LYS A 243 -0.84 13.01 -0.79
N TYR A 244 -0.99 11.88 -1.48
CA TYR A 244 -0.10 10.75 -1.31
C TYR A 244 0.38 10.17 -2.65
N LEU A 245 1.68 10.30 -2.93
CA LEU A 245 2.29 9.74 -4.14
C LEU A 245 2.87 8.36 -3.85
N PHE A 246 2.53 7.38 -4.69
CA PHE A 246 3.07 6.01 -4.61
C PHE A 246 4.07 5.77 -5.73
N PHE A 247 5.36 5.79 -5.42
CA PHE A 247 6.36 5.31 -6.36
C PHE A 247 6.28 3.78 -6.44
N ILE A 248 5.89 3.27 -7.61
CA ILE A 248 5.64 1.84 -7.84
C ILE A 248 6.83 1.12 -8.50
N ASP A 249 8.01 1.73 -8.47
CA ASP A 249 9.22 1.14 -9.04
C ASP A 249 9.69 -0.04 -8.18
N ASP A 250 10.05 -1.15 -8.82
CA ASP A 250 10.64 -2.31 -8.14
C ASP A 250 11.93 -1.97 -7.39
N THR A 251 12.66 -0.95 -7.87
CA THR A 251 13.99 -0.57 -7.35
C THR A 251 14.23 0.94 -7.37
N PHE A 252 13.28 1.75 -6.86
CA PHE A 252 13.40 3.22 -6.80
C PHE A 252 14.75 3.70 -6.22
N THR A 253 15.21 3.04 -5.16
CA THR A 253 16.43 3.39 -4.41
C THR A 253 17.73 2.97 -5.08
N LEU A 254 17.70 2.34 -6.27
CA LEU A 254 18.87 1.73 -6.91
C LEU A 254 20.00 2.72 -7.21
N ASN A 255 19.67 3.96 -7.57
CA ASN A 255 20.64 4.99 -7.94
C ASN A 255 20.56 6.20 -6.99
N PRO A 256 21.49 6.34 -6.03
CA PRO A 256 21.44 7.41 -5.03
C PRO A 256 21.46 8.83 -5.61
N LYS A 257 22.18 9.05 -6.72
CA LYS A 257 22.19 10.37 -7.38
C LYS A 257 20.81 10.73 -7.94
N ARG A 258 20.12 9.73 -8.47
CA ARG A 258 18.77 9.87 -9.03
C ARG A 258 17.75 10.13 -7.91
N VAL A 259 17.89 9.41 -6.79
CA VAL A 259 17.09 9.63 -5.58
C VAL A 259 17.30 11.03 -5.02
N ALA A 260 18.55 11.52 -4.98
CA ALA A 260 18.85 12.88 -4.56
C ALA A 260 18.15 13.93 -5.43
N GLY A 261 18.21 13.79 -6.76
CA GLY A 261 17.50 14.69 -7.68
C GLY A 261 15.98 14.68 -7.47
N PHE A 262 15.39 13.52 -7.15
CA PHE A 262 13.99 13.47 -6.73
C PHE A 262 13.73 14.13 -5.39
N CYS A 263 14.58 13.91 -4.39
CA CYS A 263 14.42 14.54 -3.08
C CYS A 263 14.42 16.06 -3.21
N ASP A 264 15.35 16.61 -3.99
CA ASP A 264 15.47 18.06 -4.23
C ASP A 264 14.20 18.61 -4.91
N GLY A 265 13.75 17.95 -5.99
CA GLY A 265 12.56 18.38 -6.73
C GLY A 265 11.24 18.19 -5.96
N LEU A 266 11.09 17.11 -5.20
CA LEU A 266 9.91 16.87 -4.36
C LEU A 266 9.87 17.87 -3.20
N ALA A 267 11.01 18.18 -2.57
CA ALA A 267 11.08 19.20 -1.53
C ALA A 267 10.72 20.60 -2.07
N GLU A 268 11.10 20.91 -3.31
CA GLU A 268 10.67 22.15 -3.97
C GLU A 268 9.15 22.18 -4.18
N LEU A 269 8.57 21.12 -4.76
CA LEU A 269 7.13 21.04 -4.96
C LEU A 269 6.33 21.11 -3.65
N ARG A 270 6.87 20.57 -2.55
CA ARG A 270 6.21 20.61 -1.24
C ARG A 270 6.10 22.01 -0.61
N ARG A 271 6.72 23.03 -1.22
CA ARG A 271 6.49 24.44 -0.83
C ARG A 271 5.14 24.95 -1.30
N ASP A 272 4.65 24.41 -2.42
CA ASP A 272 3.40 24.82 -3.07
C ASP A 272 2.26 23.79 -2.84
N PHE A 273 2.61 22.52 -2.58
CA PHE A 273 1.66 21.41 -2.46
C PHE A 273 1.86 20.63 -1.16
N ASP A 274 0.77 20.33 -0.46
CA ASP A 274 0.78 19.50 0.75
C ASP A 274 0.64 18.01 0.38
N PHE A 275 1.77 17.30 0.29
CA PHE A 275 1.79 15.86 0.02
C PHE A 275 2.94 15.14 0.73
N VAL A 276 2.78 13.82 0.83
CA VAL A 276 3.80 12.85 1.22
C VAL A 276 3.93 11.76 0.17
N TRP A 277 4.94 10.92 0.29
CA TRP A 277 5.17 9.86 -0.69
C TRP A 277 5.66 8.54 -0.09
N PHE A 278 5.54 7.49 -0.90
CA PHE A 278 5.93 6.12 -0.61
C PHE A 278 6.88 5.61 -1.69
N CYS A 279 7.83 4.77 -1.29
CA CYS A 279 8.62 3.99 -2.24
C CYS A 279 9.01 2.63 -1.67
N GLU A 280 9.44 1.76 -2.57
CA GLU A 280 10.09 0.50 -2.21
C GLU A 280 11.62 0.63 -2.30
N GLY A 281 12.30 -0.04 -1.38
CA GLY A 281 13.76 -0.02 -1.27
C GLY A 281 14.37 -1.40 -1.11
N HIS A 282 15.43 -1.66 -1.86
CA HIS A 282 16.20 -2.89 -1.70
C HIS A 282 17.19 -2.74 -0.53
N VAL A 283 17.15 -3.69 0.42
CA VAL A 283 17.96 -3.64 1.65
C VAL A 283 19.45 -3.49 1.35
N GLN A 284 19.98 -4.21 0.37
CA GLN A 284 21.40 -4.10 0.00
C GLN A 284 21.80 -2.68 -0.44
N THR A 285 20.93 -1.99 -1.17
CA THR A 285 21.21 -0.64 -1.68
C THR A 285 21.16 0.38 -0.54
N LEU A 286 20.11 0.30 0.29
CA LEU A 286 19.93 1.15 1.47
C LEU A 286 21.05 0.94 2.50
N ALA A 287 21.50 -0.30 2.69
CA ALA A 287 22.60 -0.61 3.61
C ALA A 287 23.95 -0.05 3.12
N ARG A 288 24.13 0.06 1.80
CA ARG A 288 25.34 0.62 1.17
C ARG A 288 25.37 2.15 1.24
N ASP A 289 24.22 2.80 1.12
CA ASP A 289 24.11 4.26 1.12
C ASP A 289 22.95 4.72 2.03
N PRO A 290 23.14 4.66 3.37
CA PRO A 290 22.10 5.04 4.32
C PRO A 290 21.84 6.55 4.38
N GLU A 291 22.77 7.39 3.88
CA GLU A 291 22.60 8.85 3.87
C GLU A 291 21.39 9.29 3.03
N MET A 292 20.99 8.48 2.03
CA MET A 292 19.80 8.75 1.25
C MET A 292 18.51 8.76 2.10
N LEU A 293 18.46 8.00 3.19
CA LEU A 293 17.27 7.90 4.06
C LEU A 293 16.91 9.26 4.67
N CYS A 294 17.92 10.00 5.14
CA CYS A 294 17.70 11.34 5.71
C CYS A 294 17.11 12.29 4.66
N ARG A 295 17.70 12.33 3.46
CA ARG A 295 17.22 13.15 2.35
C ARG A 295 15.79 12.81 1.95
N MET A 296 15.46 11.52 1.87
CA MET A 296 14.12 11.07 1.53
C MET A 296 13.10 11.48 2.61
N SER A 297 13.47 11.35 3.89
CA SER A 297 12.66 11.79 5.03
C SER A 297 12.35 13.29 4.96
N GLU A 298 13.37 14.13 4.78
CA GLU A 298 13.24 15.58 4.65
C GLU A 298 12.39 15.98 3.43
N ALA A 299 12.52 15.23 2.32
CA ALA A 299 11.72 15.39 1.11
C ALA A 299 10.28 14.85 1.24
N GLY A 300 9.87 14.30 2.39
CA GLY A 300 8.49 13.92 2.66
C GLY A 300 8.16 12.43 2.47
N LEU A 301 9.15 11.54 2.49
CA LEU A 301 8.93 10.10 2.51
C LEU A 301 8.19 9.73 3.81
N ALA A 302 6.91 9.37 3.68
CA ALA A 302 6.10 8.94 4.81
C ALA A 302 6.27 7.45 5.09
N LYS A 303 6.43 6.63 4.05
CA LYS A 303 6.49 5.18 4.19
C LYS A 303 7.49 4.55 3.23
N LEU A 304 8.42 3.80 3.79
CA LEU A 304 9.38 2.98 3.05
C LEU A 304 9.00 1.51 3.18
N PHE A 305 8.87 0.80 2.06
CA PHE A 305 8.76 -0.65 2.07
C PHE A 305 10.10 -1.30 1.77
N ILE A 306 10.50 -2.27 2.59
CA ILE A 306 11.71 -3.07 2.37
C ILE A 306 11.36 -4.56 2.34
N GLY A 307 11.90 -5.27 1.36
CA GLY A 307 11.75 -6.73 1.35
C GLY A 307 12.66 -7.36 2.43
N VAL A 308 12.07 -7.91 3.48
CA VAL A 308 12.77 -8.61 4.57
C VAL A 308 12.88 -10.09 4.25
N GLU A 309 11.77 -10.70 3.86
CA GLU A 309 11.51 -12.09 3.46
C GLU A 309 11.79 -13.17 4.51
N SER A 310 12.92 -13.13 5.20
CA SER A 310 13.29 -14.13 6.20
C SER A 310 14.31 -13.57 7.19
N GLY A 311 14.30 -14.10 8.42
CA GLY A 311 15.39 -13.88 9.38
C GLY A 311 16.50 -14.93 9.33
N SER A 312 16.41 -15.90 8.42
CA SER A 312 17.40 -16.94 8.20
C SER A 312 18.31 -16.61 7.02
N ASP A 313 19.61 -16.40 7.26
CA ASP A 313 20.57 -16.11 6.19
C ASP A 313 20.68 -17.25 5.17
N ARG A 314 20.42 -18.50 5.59
CA ARG A 314 20.34 -19.65 4.69
C ARG A 314 19.19 -19.51 3.69
N VAL A 315 18.00 -19.14 4.16
CA VAL A 315 16.82 -18.94 3.32
C VAL A 315 17.02 -17.72 2.41
N LEU A 316 17.53 -16.61 2.93
CA LEU A 316 17.85 -15.40 2.15
C LEU A 316 18.86 -15.67 1.01
N SER A 317 19.85 -16.52 1.27
CA SER A 317 20.82 -16.96 0.25
C SER A 317 20.15 -17.77 -0.87
N LEU A 318 19.25 -18.70 -0.52
CA LEU A 318 18.48 -19.47 -1.49
C LEU A 318 17.52 -18.60 -2.31
N TYR A 319 16.97 -17.55 -1.68
CA TYR A 319 16.22 -16.53 -2.41
C TYR A 319 17.07 -15.69 -3.35
N ARG A 320 18.41 -15.75 -3.29
CA ARG A 320 19.34 -14.94 -4.11
C ARG A 320 19.11 -13.44 -3.96
N LYS A 321 18.61 -13.01 -2.80
CA LYS A 321 18.21 -11.62 -2.53
C LYS A 321 19.39 -10.68 -2.31
N GLN A 322 20.60 -11.22 -2.17
CA GLN A 322 21.82 -10.43 -1.91
C GLN A 322 21.69 -9.56 -0.65
N THR A 323 20.97 -10.05 0.36
CA THR A 323 20.81 -9.44 1.68
C THR A 323 21.06 -10.47 2.78
N ASN A 324 21.25 -10.00 4.00
CA ASN A 324 21.37 -10.82 5.19
C ASN A 324 20.68 -10.13 6.39
N ARG A 325 20.59 -10.85 7.50
CA ARG A 325 19.97 -10.39 8.74
C ARG A 325 20.55 -9.07 9.24
N GLU A 326 21.88 -8.92 9.21
CA GLU A 326 22.59 -7.74 9.71
C GLU A 326 22.27 -6.49 8.87
N MET A 327 22.24 -6.63 7.54
CA MET A 327 21.87 -5.53 6.63
C MET A 327 20.44 -5.07 6.88
N ILE A 328 19.51 -5.98 7.14
CA ILE A 328 18.11 -5.66 7.44
C ILE A 328 18.03 -4.84 8.74
N ILE A 329 18.69 -5.32 9.81
CA ILE A 329 18.72 -4.60 11.10
C ILE A 329 19.35 -3.22 10.93
N LYS A 330 20.45 -3.13 10.17
CA LYS A 330 21.10 -1.86 9.86
C LYS A 330 20.13 -0.90 9.19
N VAL A 331 19.47 -1.30 8.10
CA VAL A 331 18.54 -0.44 7.37
C VAL A 331 17.41 0.07 8.25
N VAL A 332 16.75 -0.80 9.02
CA VAL A 332 15.67 -0.38 9.92
C VAL A 332 16.17 0.60 10.99
N SER A 333 17.36 0.37 11.54
CA SER A 333 17.98 1.28 12.51
C SER A 333 18.34 2.64 11.89
N GLU A 334 18.82 2.65 10.66
CA GLU A 334 19.11 3.91 9.94
C GLU A 334 17.83 4.65 9.56
N CYS A 335 16.73 3.96 9.26
CA CYS A 335 15.42 4.58 9.06
C CYS A 335 14.91 5.29 10.32
N GLU A 336 15.08 4.68 11.51
CA GLU A 336 14.76 5.32 12.79
C GLU A 336 15.59 6.60 12.98
N LYS A 337 16.91 6.52 12.77
CA LYS A 337 17.81 7.68 12.89
C LYS A 337 17.45 8.80 11.90
N ALA A 338 17.04 8.44 10.69
CA ALA A 338 16.58 9.37 9.65
C ALA A 338 15.15 9.89 9.87
N ASN A 339 14.47 9.46 10.94
CA ASN A 339 13.09 9.83 11.26
C ASN A 339 12.09 9.48 10.16
N ILE A 340 12.32 8.39 9.41
CA ILE A 340 11.35 7.85 8.45
C ILE A 340 10.10 7.43 9.23
N ALA A 341 8.95 7.99 8.90
CA ALA A 341 7.77 7.86 9.73
C ALA A 341 7.26 6.40 9.84
N GLN A 342 7.28 5.66 8.73
CA GLN A 342 6.88 4.25 8.69
C GLN A 342 7.83 3.41 7.84
N VAL A 343 8.19 2.24 8.35
CA VAL A 343 8.98 1.23 7.63
C VAL A 343 8.19 -0.08 7.64
N ALA A 344 7.81 -0.56 6.47
CA ALA A 344 7.09 -1.83 6.33
C ALA A 344 8.00 -2.88 5.69
N GLY A 345 7.76 -4.15 6.01
CA GLY A 345 8.34 -5.26 5.28
C GLY A 345 7.52 -6.53 5.41
N ASN A 346 7.79 -7.52 4.57
CA ASN A 346 7.10 -8.81 4.58
C ASN A 346 8.06 -9.93 4.97
N ILE A 347 7.52 -10.96 5.63
CA ILE A 347 8.18 -12.25 5.84
C ILE A 347 7.45 -13.27 4.97
N ILE A 348 8.20 -14.04 4.19
CA ILE A 348 7.68 -15.15 3.39
C ILE A 348 7.79 -16.42 4.23
N LEU A 349 6.69 -17.13 4.39
CA LEU A 349 6.59 -18.40 5.08
C LEU A 349 6.29 -19.53 4.08
N GLY A 350 6.88 -20.70 4.31
CA GLY A 350 6.79 -21.82 3.38
C GLY A 350 7.70 -21.64 2.17
N GLY A 351 8.78 -20.87 2.33
CA GLY A 351 9.84 -20.69 1.34
C GLY A 351 10.84 -21.85 1.28
N PRO A 352 11.99 -21.64 0.60
CA PRO A 352 13.06 -22.62 0.49
C PRO A 352 13.49 -23.14 1.85
N VAL A 353 13.54 -24.47 1.99
CA VAL A 353 13.99 -25.19 3.21
C VAL A 353 13.36 -24.69 4.53
N GLU A 354 12.17 -24.08 4.47
CA GLU A 354 11.47 -23.56 5.65
C GLU A 354 11.21 -24.68 6.67
N SER A 355 11.47 -24.37 7.94
CA SER A 355 11.32 -25.27 9.09
C SER A 355 10.89 -24.46 10.33
N PRO A 356 10.46 -25.11 11.42
CA PRO A 356 10.15 -24.39 12.66
C PRO A 356 11.32 -23.53 13.17
N ALA A 357 12.56 -23.98 12.96
CA ALA A 357 13.75 -23.24 13.36
C ALA A 357 13.96 -21.94 12.56
N THR A 358 13.78 -21.99 11.23
CA THR A 358 13.94 -20.80 10.36
C THR A 358 12.80 -19.79 10.55
N ILE A 359 11.60 -20.26 10.92
CA ILE A 359 10.48 -19.40 11.32
C ILE A 359 10.79 -18.70 12.65
N GLU A 360 11.38 -19.39 13.63
CA GLU A 360 11.82 -18.76 14.89
C GLU A 360 12.95 -17.75 14.65
N GLU A 361 13.90 -18.03 13.76
CA GLU A 361 14.93 -17.06 13.33
C GLU A 361 14.29 -15.78 12.76
N SER A 362 13.24 -15.96 11.94
CA SER A 362 12.44 -14.86 11.38
C SER A 362 11.69 -14.09 12.46
N LEU A 363 11.06 -14.77 13.41
CA LEU A 363 10.35 -14.12 14.52
C LEU A 363 11.32 -13.34 15.42
N SER A 364 12.49 -13.92 15.70
CA SER A 364 13.59 -13.27 16.42
C SER A 364 14.10 -12.02 15.69
N LEU A 365 14.22 -12.07 14.36
CA LEU A 365 14.55 -10.89 13.57
C LEU A 365 13.48 -9.82 13.74
N VAL A 366 12.21 -10.16 13.51
CA VAL A 366 11.09 -9.20 13.61
C VAL A 366 11.05 -8.52 14.97
N LYS A 367 11.20 -9.27 16.07
CA LYS A 367 11.29 -8.68 17.43
C LYS A 367 12.45 -7.68 17.56
N SER A 368 13.59 -7.97 16.93
CA SER A 368 14.74 -7.07 16.91
C SER A 368 14.47 -5.80 16.09
N LEU A 369 13.77 -5.92 14.95
CA LEU A 369 13.39 -4.78 14.11
C LEU A 369 12.35 -3.89 14.79
N LEU A 370 11.36 -4.47 15.47
CA LEU A 370 10.38 -3.74 16.27
C LEU A 370 11.08 -2.88 17.33
N ARG A 371 12.08 -3.43 18.03
CA ARG A 371 12.88 -2.69 19.01
C ARG A 371 13.81 -1.64 18.40
N ALA A 372 14.32 -1.90 17.18
CA ALA A 372 15.19 -0.97 16.48
C ALA A 372 14.46 0.28 15.99
N ALA A 373 13.16 0.18 15.68
CA ALA A 373 12.33 1.30 15.27
C ALA A 373 10.91 1.23 15.90
N PRO A 374 10.78 1.48 17.22
CA PRO A 374 9.54 1.29 17.97
C PRO A 374 8.37 2.12 17.44
N GLY A 375 7.28 1.46 17.04
CA GLY A 375 6.10 2.11 16.47
C GLY A 375 6.23 2.53 15.00
N ARG A 376 7.43 2.44 14.42
CA ARG A 376 7.68 2.79 13.01
C ARG A 376 7.81 1.58 12.12
N PHE A 377 8.47 0.52 12.60
CA PHE A 377 8.57 -0.73 11.85
C PHE A 377 7.32 -1.60 12.04
N ASP A 378 6.79 -2.14 10.95
CA ASP A 378 5.79 -3.21 11.00
C ASP A 378 6.00 -4.26 9.90
N THR A 379 5.45 -5.45 10.14
CA THR A 379 5.56 -6.60 9.24
C THR A 379 4.50 -7.65 9.56
N ALA A 380 4.34 -8.63 8.67
CA ALA A 380 3.56 -9.84 8.88
C ALA A 380 4.14 -10.98 8.02
N GLY A 381 3.78 -12.21 8.40
CA GLY A 381 4.02 -13.41 7.62
C GLY A 381 2.97 -13.60 6.54
N PHE A 382 3.43 -13.81 5.32
CA PHE A 382 2.66 -14.16 4.12
C PHE A 382 3.17 -15.48 3.56
N TYR A 383 2.32 -16.22 2.86
CA TYR A 383 2.80 -17.46 2.24
C TYR A 383 3.64 -17.18 1.01
N PHE A 384 4.58 -18.08 0.74
CA PHE A 384 5.22 -18.16 -0.56
C PHE A 384 4.17 -18.38 -1.65
N ILE A 385 4.19 -17.52 -2.67
CA ILE A 385 3.37 -17.65 -3.86
C ILE A 385 4.26 -18.17 -5.00
N PRO A 386 3.94 -19.33 -5.62
CA PRO A 386 4.70 -19.91 -6.72
C PRO A 386 4.42 -19.16 -8.03
N TYR A 387 4.86 -17.91 -8.13
CA TYR A 387 4.67 -17.12 -9.35
C TYR A 387 5.29 -17.84 -10.56
N PRO A 388 4.56 -17.94 -11.68
CA PRO A 388 5.07 -18.55 -12.90
C PRO A 388 6.34 -17.87 -13.44
N GLY A 389 7.21 -18.65 -14.09
CA GLY A 389 8.49 -18.18 -14.65
C GLY A 389 9.60 -17.95 -13.62
N THR A 390 9.32 -18.03 -12.32
CA THR A 390 10.34 -17.83 -11.27
C THR A 390 11.21 -19.07 -11.05
N ALA A 391 12.45 -18.88 -10.61
CA ALA A 391 13.39 -19.99 -10.45
C ALA A 391 12.91 -21.07 -9.48
N ILE A 392 12.22 -20.68 -8.40
CA ILE A 392 11.65 -21.63 -7.44
C ILE A 392 10.48 -22.39 -8.06
N THR A 393 9.56 -21.72 -8.76
CA THR A 393 8.41 -22.39 -9.37
C THR A 393 8.82 -23.35 -10.48
N LEU A 394 9.88 -23.03 -11.24
CA LEU A 394 10.39 -23.88 -12.31
C LEU A 394 11.06 -25.16 -11.80
N ASP A 395 11.66 -25.13 -10.60
CA ASP A 395 12.38 -26.28 -10.03
C ASP A 395 12.33 -26.26 -8.48
N PRO A 396 11.17 -26.50 -7.87
CA PRO A 396 10.99 -26.34 -6.42
C PRO A 396 11.82 -27.33 -5.60
N GLU A 397 12.11 -28.51 -6.16
CA GLU A 397 12.89 -29.55 -5.49
C GLU A 397 14.33 -29.08 -5.19
N LYS A 398 14.95 -28.30 -6.09
CA LYS A 398 16.27 -27.69 -5.85
C LYS A 398 16.31 -26.74 -4.65
N PHE A 399 15.15 -26.23 -4.23
CA PHE A 399 14.99 -25.35 -3.08
C PHE A 399 14.46 -26.08 -1.84
N GLY A 400 14.33 -27.41 -1.89
CA GLY A 400 13.77 -28.21 -0.80
C GLY A 400 12.27 -28.00 -0.62
N MET A 401 11.56 -27.72 -1.71
CA MET A 401 10.14 -27.38 -1.71
C MET A 401 9.36 -28.28 -2.67
N LYS A 402 8.04 -28.32 -2.46
CA LYS A 402 7.06 -28.84 -3.41
C LYS A 402 5.93 -27.84 -3.53
N THR A 403 5.45 -27.57 -4.74
CA THR A 403 4.26 -26.75 -4.96
C THR A 403 3.00 -27.61 -4.89
N ILE A 404 1.95 -27.11 -4.23
CA ILE A 404 0.68 -27.83 -4.12
C ILE A 404 -0.21 -27.48 -5.31
N CYS A 405 -0.27 -28.39 -6.28
CA CYS A 405 -0.96 -28.20 -7.54
C CYS A 405 -2.45 -27.85 -7.38
N ARG A 406 -2.96 -26.95 -8.22
CA ARG A 406 -4.36 -26.47 -8.33
C ARG A 406 -4.88 -25.66 -7.16
N ARG A 407 -4.19 -25.60 -6.02
CA ARG A 407 -4.62 -24.80 -4.87
C ARG A 407 -4.55 -23.30 -5.12
N GLU A 408 -3.75 -22.88 -6.09
CA GLU A 408 -3.72 -21.50 -6.58
C GLU A 408 -5.11 -21.01 -7.04
N ASN A 409 -5.99 -21.89 -7.54
CA ASN A 409 -7.36 -21.52 -7.93
C ASN A 409 -8.32 -21.35 -6.73
N HIS A 410 -7.86 -21.68 -5.52
CA HIS A 410 -8.64 -21.68 -4.28
C HIS A 410 -8.03 -20.79 -3.19
N SER A 411 -6.94 -20.07 -3.50
CA SER A 411 -6.19 -19.27 -2.54
C SER A 411 -6.43 -17.79 -2.78
N LEU A 412 -6.52 -17.03 -1.69
CA LEU A 412 -6.48 -15.58 -1.65
C LEU A 412 -5.15 -15.09 -1.06
N GLU A 413 -4.08 -15.84 -1.36
CA GLU A 413 -2.80 -15.77 -0.65
C GLU A 413 -2.94 -16.10 0.87
N ASP A 414 -4.06 -16.73 1.23
CA ASP A 414 -4.49 -17.01 2.60
C ASP A 414 -4.26 -18.45 3.05
N ILE A 415 -3.89 -19.33 2.11
CA ILE A 415 -3.50 -20.71 2.35
C ILE A 415 -2.11 -21.02 1.77
N PRO A 416 -1.37 -21.98 2.35
CA PRO A 416 -0.11 -22.43 1.77
C PRO A 416 -0.28 -23.01 0.36
N LEU A 417 0.61 -22.61 -0.56
CA LEU A 417 0.72 -23.14 -1.92
C LEU A 417 1.98 -23.99 -2.12
N SER A 418 2.74 -24.20 -1.05
CA SER A 418 3.95 -24.99 -1.01
C SER A 418 3.99 -25.87 0.24
N GLU A 419 4.85 -26.86 0.19
CA GLU A 419 5.30 -27.66 1.33
C GLU A 419 6.82 -27.75 1.28
N THR A 420 7.44 -28.03 2.43
CA THR A 420 8.86 -28.35 2.53
C THR A 420 9.02 -29.74 3.12
N GLU A 421 10.24 -30.26 3.17
CA GLU A 421 10.53 -31.52 3.87
C GLU A 421 10.12 -31.48 5.36
N SER A 422 10.21 -30.30 5.99
CA SER A 422 9.93 -30.12 7.42
C SER A 422 8.50 -29.65 7.72
N MET A 423 7.79 -29.08 6.75
CA MET A 423 6.52 -28.39 6.96
C MET A 423 5.52 -28.77 5.86
N ASN A 424 4.48 -29.50 6.26
CA ASN A 424 3.34 -29.79 5.39
C ASN A 424 2.32 -28.64 5.40
N PHE A 425 1.24 -28.79 4.64
CA PHE A 425 0.16 -27.80 4.54
C PHE A 425 -0.39 -27.35 5.90
N GLU A 426 -0.82 -28.27 6.76
CA GLU A 426 -1.38 -27.91 8.08
C GLU A 426 -0.34 -27.24 8.99
N GLY A 427 0.91 -27.69 8.92
CA GLY A 427 2.03 -27.12 9.65
C GLY A 427 2.30 -25.67 9.25
N LEU A 428 2.32 -25.37 7.96
CA LEU A 428 2.48 -23.99 7.46
C LEU A 428 1.28 -23.12 7.82
N LEU A 429 0.07 -23.69 7.77
CA LEU A 429 -1.15 -22.98 8.16
C LEU A 429 -1.10 -22.53 9.62
N ALA A 430 -0.75 -23.45 10.52
CA ALA A 430 -0.56 -23.16 11.94
C ALA A 430 0.59 -22.16 12.16
N ALA A 431 1.72 -22.36 11.47
CA ALA A 431 2.91 -21.52 11.65
C ALA A 431 2.67 -20.06 11.29
N ARG A 432 1.94 -19.74 10.20
CA ARG A 432 1.62 -18.34 9.88
C ARG A 432 0.72 -17.70 10.93
N LEU A 433 -0.28 -18.43 11.43
CA LEU A 433 -1.18 -17.93 12.47
C LEU A 433 -0.41 -17.63 13.75
N GLU A 434 0.43 -18.57 14.20
CA GLU A 434 1.27 -18.43 15.39
C GLU A 434 2.27 -17.29 15.23
N PHE A 435 2.95 -17.21 14.08
CA PHE A 435 3.89 -16.13 13.76
C PHE A 435 3.22 -14.76 13.86
N ASN A 436 2.10 -14.55 13.15
CA ASN A 436 1.40 -13.26 13.15
C ASN A 436 0.85 -12.90 14.53
N ARG A 437 0.33 -13.87 15.30
CA ARG A 437 -0.10 -13.66 16.69
C ARG A 437 1.08 -13.27 17.58
N ALA A 438 2.24 -13.89 17.40
CA ALA A 438 3.43 -13.57 18.17
C ALA A 438 3.95 -12.15 17.88
N VAL A 439 3.98 -11.74 16.61
CA VAL A 439 4.34 -10.37 16.20
C VAL A 439 3.37 -9.35 16.83
N GLN A 440 2.07 -9.54 16.67
CA GLN A 440 1.08 -8.63 17.26
C GLN A 440 1.14 -8.61 18.80
N LYS A 441 1.44 -9.75 19.44
CA LYS A 441 1.63 -9.83 20.90
C LYS A 441 2.81 -8.97 21.33
N GLU A 442 3.95 -9.04 20.63
CA GLU A 442 5.11 -8.18 20.92
C GLU A 442 4.75 -6.71 20.75
N MET A 443 4.10 -6.34 19.65
CA MET A 443 3.66 -4.95 19.40
C MET A 443 2.73 -4.43 20.52
N ARG A 444 1.77 -5.25 20.98
CA ARG A 444 0.90 -4.90 22.11
C ARG A 444 1.67 -4.68 23.41
N ILE A 445 2.67 -5.53 23.70
CA ILE A 445 3.51 -5.38 24.90
C ILE A 445 4.24 -4.04 24.84
N MET A 446 4.92 -3.76 23.73
CA MET A 446 5.64 -2.50 23.51
C MET A 446 4.74 -1.26 23.58
N TYR A 447 3.50 -1.36 23.12
CA TYR A 447 2.55 -0.26 23.23
C TYR A 447 2.09 -0.05 24.68
N ARG A 448 1.88 -1.11 25.45
CA ARG A 448 1.38 -1.06 26.83
C ARG A 448 2.46 -0.64 27.83
N ASP A 449 3.70 -1.04 27.62
CA ASP A 449 4.82 -0.70 28.51
C ASP A 449 5.44 0.68 28.22
N GLY A 450 4.99 1.36 27.17
CA GLY A 450 5.46 2.70 26.81
C GLY A 450 6.74 2.71 25.96
N SER A 451 7.20 1.57 25.45
CA SER A 451 8.36 1.48 24.56
C SER A 451 8.17 2.23 23.25
N VAL A 452 6.92 2.44 22.81
CA VAL A 452 6.61 3.27 21.64
C VAL A 452 6.44 4.74 22.07
N PRO A 453 7.27 5.67 21.57
CA PRO A 453 7.16 7.08 21.94
C PRO A 453 5.82 7.70 21.54
N CYS A 454 5.27 8.57 22.40
CA CYS A 454 4.03 9.29 22.15
C CYS A 454 4.05 10.08 20.82
N GLU A 455 5.16 10.75 20.50
CA GLU A 455 5.30 11.48 19.24
C GLU A 455 5.25 10.56 18.00
N THR A 456 5.79 9.35 18.09
CA THR A 456 5.71 8.35 17.01
C THR A 456 4.27 7.90 16.78
N ILE A 457 3.50 7.72 17.86
CA ILE A 457 2.08 7.39 17.80
C ILE A 457 1.31 8.54 17.14
N LEU A 458 1.49 9.77 17.64
CA LEU A 458 0.83 10.96 17.08
C LEU A 458 1.18 11.18 15.62
N GLN A 459 2.45 10.98 15.22
CA GLN A 459 2.86 11.04 13.81
C GLN A 459 2.11 10.02 12.96
N SER A 460 1.91 8.78 13.45
CA SER A 460 1.13 7.77 12.74
C SER A 460 -0.34 8.16 12.56
N TYR A 461 -0.97 8.76 13.59
CA TYR A 461 -2.35 9.27 13.46
C TYR A 461 -2.45 10.46 12.51
N ARG A 462 -1.51 11.42 12.55
CA ARG A 462 -1.47 12.54 11.59
C ARG A 462 -1.36 12.04 10.16
N LEU A 463 -0.44 11.10 9.93
CA LEU A 463 -0.26 10.48 8.62
C LEU A 463 -1.53 9.79 8.08
N MET A 464 -2.28 9.12 8.95
CA MET A 464 -3.55 8.51 8.57
C MET A 464 -4.64 9.55 8.29
N ILE A 465 -4.79 10.56 9.16
CA ILE A 465 -5.85 11.58 9.05
C ILE A 465 -5.61 12.49 7.84
N ASP A 466 -4.39 12.99 7.68
CA ASP A 466 -4.08 14.03 6.69
C ASP A 466 -3.79 13.46 5.30
N TYR A 467 -3.22 12.25 5.23
CA TYR A 467 -2.71 11.65 4.00
C TYR A 467 -3.24 10.25 3.69
N GLY A 468 -4.02 9.63 4.58
CA GLY A 468 -4.51 8.25 4.40
C GLY A 468 -3.41 7.20 4.46
N VAL A 469 -2.27 7.48 5.12
CA VAL A 469 -1.14 6.54 5.22
C VAL A 469 -1.35 5.61 6.42
N TYR A 470 -1.54 4.32 6.15
CA TYR A 470 -1.78 3.31 7.18
C TYR A 470 -0.54 2.47 7.54
N SER A 471 -0.45 2.15 8.83
CA SER A 471 0.45 1.16 9.42
C SER A 471 -0.34 0.04 10.11
N ARG A 472 0.30 -1.08 10.40
CA ARG A 472 -0.31 -2.15 11.20
C ARG A 472 -0.54 -1.71 12.65
N TRP A 473 0.29 -0.80 13.15
CA TRP A 473 0.11 -0.21 14.48
C TRP A 473 -1.23 0.50 14.63
N ILE A 474 -1.58 1.39 13.68
CA ILE A 474 -2.84 2.14 13.76
C ILE A 474 -4.06 1.27 13.44
N ALA A 475 -3.91 0.28 12.57
CA ALA A 475 -5.03 -0.59 12.19
C ALA A 475 -5.36 -1.65 13.26
N GLN A 476 -4.37 -2.14 14.01
CA GLN A 476 -4.53 -3.36 14.84
C GLN A 476 -4.10 -3.20 16.30
N ILE A 477 -3.23 -2.25 16.65
CA ILE A 477 -2.60 -2.18 17.98
C ILE A 477 -3.11 -1.00 18.79
N TYR A 478 -3.01 0.22 18.27
CA TYR A 478 -3.42 1.43 19.00
C TYR A 478 -4.92 1.46 19.35
N PRO A 479 -5.85 1.01 18.47
CA PRO A 479 -7.28 0.99 18.77
C PRO A 479 -7.72 0.07 19.91
N GLU A 480 -6.89 -0.86 20.37
CA GLU A 480 -7.25 -1.78 21.48
C GLU A 480 -7.62 -1.05 22.78
N ASN A 481 -7.05 0.14 22.99
CA ASN A 481 -7.45 1.01 24.09
C ASN A 481 -8.27 2.17 23.52
N ALA A 482 -9.59 2.06 23.61
CA ALA A 482 -10.52 3.06 23.04
C ALA A 482 -10.28 4.48 23.57
N VAL A 483 -9.95 4.63 24.87
CA VAL A 483 -9.66 5.93 25.49
C VAL A 483 -8.42 6.57 24.89
N LYS A 484 -7.30 5.83 24.83
CA LYS A 484 -6.06 6.33 24.21
C LYS A 484 -6.22 6.56 22.71
N ASN A 485 -6.97 5.71 22.03
CA ASN A 485 -7.27 5.88 20.60
C ASN A 485 -8.00 7.21 20.34
N ASN A 486 -9.02 7.54 21.15
CA ASN A 486 -9.72 8.82 21.05
C ASN A 486 -8.78 9.98 21.35
N TYR A 487 -7.96 9.88 22.40
CA TYR A 487 -6.97 10.89 22.74
C TYR A 487 -6.02 11.18 21.57
N TYR A 488 -5.36 10.16 21.02
CA TYR A 488 -4.44 10.37 19.90
C TYR A 488 -5.14 10.90 18.66
N THR A 489 -6.37 10.46 18.38
CA THR A 489 -7.17 10.98 17.27
C THR A 489 -7.46 12.49 17.44
N LEU A 490 -7.87 12.91 18.64
CA LEU A 490 -8.20 14.31 18.95
C LEU A 490 -6.97 15.22 18.95
N ILE A 491 -5.84 14.76 19.47
CA ILE A 491 -4.58 15.50 19.45
C ILE A 491 -4.02 15.59 18.03
N ALA A 492 -3.95 14.46 17.30
CA ALA A 492 -3.41 14.42 15.94
C ALA A 492 -4.27 15.23 14.96
N GLY A 493 -5.60 15.17 15.08
CA GLY A 493 -6.53 15.98 14.30
C GLY A 493 -6.59 17.45 14.72
N GLY A 494 -5.84 17.87 15.73
CA GLY A 494 -5.76 19.26 16.18
C GLY A 494 -7.00 19.77 16.93
N ALA A 495 -7.94 18.90 17.29
CA ALA A 495 -9.12 19.26 18.06
C ALA A 495 -8.77 19.62 19.51
N LEU A 496 -7.74 18.97 20.08
CA LEU A 496 -7.24 19.22 21.42
C LEU A 496 -5.72 19.47 21.39
N LYS A 497 -5.22 20.15 22.42
CA LYS A 497 -3.80 20.35 22.67
C LYS A 497 -3.40 19.78 24.01
N ARG A 498 -2.15 19.32 24.11
CA ARG A 498 -1.54 18.94 25.37
C ARG A 498 -1.12 20.17 26.16
N SER A 499 -1.03 20.05 27.48
CA SER A 499 -0.59 21.13 28.36
C SER A 499 0.78 21.69 27.97
N ASN A 500 1.70 20.84 27.51
CA ASN A 500 3.05 21.24 27.08
C ASN A 500 3.08 21.98 25.72
N GLU A 501 1.97 21.98 24.97
CA GLU A 501 1.81 22.71 23.71
C GLU A 501 1.13 24.08 23.93
N ILE A 502 0.82 24.41 25.19
CA ILE A 502 0.11 25.61 25.59
C ILE A 502 1.04 26.50 26.41
N ASN A 503 1.01 27.81 26.17
CA ASN A 503 1.72 28.76 27.01
C ASN A 503 1.20 28.66 28.45
N LEU A 504 2.11 28.43 29.41
CA LEU A 504 1.78 28.25 30.82
C LEU A 504 0.95 29.42 31.39
N GLN A 505 1.19 30.64 30.93
CA GLN A 505 0.43 31.84 31.37
C GLN A 505 -1.03 31.80 30.92
N GLU A 506 -1.32 31.08 29.84
CA GLU A 506 -2.65 30.96 29.29
C GLU A 506 -3.38 29.70 29.77
N LEU A 507 -2.68 28.68 30.26
CA LEU A 507 -3.25 27.35 30.54
C LEU A 507 -4.50 27.39 31.43
N LEU A 508 -4.52 28.26 32.44
CA LEU A 508 -5.69 28.44 33.32
C LEU A 508 -6.95 28.91 32.58
N SER A 509 -6.79 29.55 31.42
CA SER A 509 -7.90 30.00 30.56
C SER A 509 -8.37 28.94 29.57
N TRP A 510 -7.61 27.85 29.36
CA TRP A 510 -8.02 26.72 28.52
C TRP A 510 -9.02 25.83 29.24
N ARG A 511 -9.74 25.01 28.48
CA ARG A 511 -10.81 24.17 28.98
C ARG A 511 -10.37 22.72 28.96
N PRO A 512 -10.19 22.06 30.12
CA PRO A 512 -9.85 20.66 30.14
C PRO A 512 -11.04 19.84 29.63
N GLN A 513 -10.75 18.93 28.70
CA GLN A 513 -11.71 18.12 27.97
C GLN A 513 -11.33 16.65 28.09
N ARG A 514 -12.24 15.84 28.61
CA ARG A 514 -12.16 14.38 28.58
C ARG A 514 -12.20 13.87 27.15
N THR A 515 -11.48 12.78 26.90
CA THR A 515 -11.40 12.09 25.59
C THR A 515 -12.39 10.92 25.48
N PHE A 516 -13.21 10.72 26.50
CA PHE A 516 -14.22 9.67 26.54
C PHE A 516 -15.45 10.10 27.35
N GLU A 517 -16.57 9.43 27.09
CA GLU A 517 -17.80 9.60 27.85
C GLU A 517 -17.74 8.77 29.13
N ILE A 518 -18.28 9.28 30.24
CA ILE A 518 -18.17 8.64 31.57
C ILE A 518 -18.62 7.18 31.55
N TRP A 519 -19.74 6.86 30.88
CA TRP A 519 -20.25 5.48 30.80
C TRP A 519 -19.29 4.52 30.07
N SER A 520 -18.41 5.03 29.22
CA SER A 520 -17.49 4.22 28.41
C SER A 520 -16.11 4.04 29.03
N GLY A 521 -15.68 4.96 29.92
CA GLY A 521 -14.35 4.91 30.54
C GLY A 521 -14.33 4.83 32.06
N VAL A 522 -15.48 4.90 32.73
CA VAL A 522 -15.61 4.74 34.19
C VAL A 522 -16.51 3.57 34.51
N SER A 523 -15.98 2.58 35.25
CA SER A 523 -16.77 1.50 35.86
C SER A 523 -17.14 1.85 37.30
N PHE A 524 -18.02 1.04 37.90
CA PHE A 524 -18.36 1.13 39.32
C PHE A 524 -17.95 -0.18 40.00
N ASP A 525 -16.67 -0.27 40.35
CA ASP A 525 -16.09 -1.44 41.00
C ASP A 525 -16.42 -1.36 42.49
N GLU A 526 -17.16 -2.35 43.00
CA GLU A 526 -17.63 -2.39 44.40
C GLU A 526 -18.41 -1.13 44.84
N GLY A 527 -19.05 -0.44 43.89
CA GLY A 527 -19.84 0.78 44.15
C GLY A 527 -19.04 2.08 44.10
N TYR A 528 -17.75 2.04 43.79
CA TYR A 528 -16.90 3.23 43.66
C TYR A 528 -16.52 3.48 42.19
N PRO A 529 -16.45 4.74 41.74
CA PRO A 529 -16.02 5.06 40.38
C PRO A 529 -14.57 4.60 40.18
N ALA A 530 -14.32 3.83 39.12
CA ALA A 530 -13.00 3.34 38.76
C ALA A 530 -12.71 3.63 37.28
N ALA A 531 -11.48 4.00 36.97
CA ALA A 531 -11.03 4.26 35.61
C ALA A 531 -9.60 3.74 35.44
N GLY A 532 -9.30 3.17 34.26
CA GLY A 532 -8.01 2.54 33.98
C GLY A 532 -7.63 1.43 34.96
N GLY A 533 -8.61 0.73 35.54
CA GLY A 533 -8.39 -0.37 36.49
C GLY A 533 -8.04 0.05 37.91
N ARG A 534 -8.22 1.33 38.28
CA ARG A 534 -8.08 1.81 39.66
C ARG A 534 -9.31 2.57 40.13
N VAL A 535 -9.64 2.44 41.41
CA VAL A 535 -10.67 3.24 42.07
C VAL A 535 -10.21 4.70 42.14
N LEU A 536 -11.11 5.62 41.82
CA LEU A 536 -10.90 7.05 41.91
C LEU A 536 -11.37 7.55 43.28
N SER A 537 -10.56 8.39 43.92
CA SER A 537 -10.99 9.15 45.08
C SER A 537 -12.13 10.12 44.71
N PRO A 538 -12.93 10.59 45.70
CA PRO A 538 -13.98 11.56 45.44
C PRO A 538 -13.50 12.82 44.72
N LEU A 539 -12.30 13.31 45.04
CA LEU A 539 -11.70 14.47 44.37
C LEU A 539 -11.30 14.16 42.92
N GLU A 540 -10.67 13.01 42.67
CA GLU A 540 -10.31 12.60 41.31
C GLU A 540 -11.54 12.44 40.43
N TYR A 541 -12.59 11.78 40.94
CA TYR A 541 -13.83 11.62 40.20
C TYR A 541 -14.50 12.96 39.91
N GLU A 542 -14.54 13.88 40.87
CA GLU A 542 -15.09 15.23 40.64
C GLU A 542 -14.28 16.01 39.58
N LEU A 543 -12.96 16.04 39.70
CA LEU A 543 -12.10 16.69 38.71
C LEU A 543 -12.31 16.08 37.33
N LEU A 544 -12.39 14.74 37.26
CA LEU A 544 -12.65 14.04 36.02
C LEU A 544 -13.98 14.49 35.44
N LEU A 545 -15.08 14.58 36.22
CA LEU A 545 -16.41 15.06 35.79
C LEU A 545 -16.44 16.53 35.35
N LEU A 546 -15.62 17.39 35.95
CA LEU A 546 -15.53 18.80 35.60
C LEU A 546 -14.78 19.05 34.28
N CYS A 547 -13.89 18.14 33.85
CA CYS A 547 -13.15 18.19 32.59
C CYS A 547 -14.04 17.94 31.34
N SER A 548 -15.18 18.61 31.23
CA SER A 548 -16.16 18.43 30.15
C SER A 548 -15.98 19.38 28.97
N ALA A 549 -14.88 20.14 28.94
CA ALA A 549 -14.64 21.28 28.06
C ALA A 549 -15.61 22.46 28.24
N LYS A 550 -16.52 22.47 29.22
CA LYS A 550 -17.54 23.53 29.36
C LYS A 550 -17.07 24.75 30.15
N ILE A 551 -16.08 24.57 31.02
CA ILE A 551 -15.54 25.60 31.91
C ILE A 551 -14.01 25.63 31.81
N LYS A 552 -13.41 26.76 32.18
CA LYS A 552 -11.96 26.96 32.14
C LYS A 552 -11.27 26.15 33.24
N LEU A 553 -9.99 25.87 33.07
CA LEU A 553 -9.19 25.18 34.07
C LEU A 553 -9.22 25.90 35.43
N SER A 554 -9.16 27.23 35.46
CA SER A 554 -9.32 27.99 36.70
C SER A 554 -10.65 27.69 37.40
N GLU A 555 -11.75 27.66 36.64
CA GLU A 555 -13.11 27.40 37.15
C GLU A 555 -13.29 25.93 37.59
N VAL A 556 -12.61 24.99 36.93
CA VAL A 556 -12.55 23.58 37.36
C VAL A 556 -11.90 23.46 38.74
N ILE A 557 -10.74 24.09 38.91
CA ILE A 557 -9.99 24.06 40.18
C ILE A 557 -10.81 24.75 41.28
N ASP A 558 -11.42 25.90 40.99
CA ASP A 558 -12.28 26.61 41.94
C ASP A 558 -13.49 25.78 42.37
N SER A 559 -14.22 25.17 41.42
CA SER A 559 -15.39 24.34 41.72
C SER A 559 -15.03 23.12 42.57
N ALA A 560 -13.90 22.48 42.27
CA ALA A 560 -13.41 21.35 43.06
C ALA A 560 -12.94 21.79 44.47
N PHE A 561 -12.34 22.98 44.59
CA PHE A 561 -11.92 23.55 45.87
C PHE A 561 -13.13 23.90 46.77
N GLU A 562 -14.21 24.43 46.22
CA GLU A 562 -15.42 24.71 47.00
C GLU A 562 -15.98 23.46 47.68
N LYS A 563 -15.90 22.31 46.99
CA LYS A 563 -16.44 21.03 47.48
C LYS A 563 -15.47 20.29 48.41
N TYR A 564 -14.17 20.30 48.10
CA TYR A 564 -13.16 19.47 48.77
C TYR A 564 -12.04 20.23 49.46
N GLY A 565 -11.97 21.55 49.34
CA GLY A 565 -10.89 22.38 49.87
C GLY A 565 -10.74 22.33 51.38
N ARG A 566 -11.81 21.99 52.12
CA ARG A 566 -11.77 21.78 53.59
C ARG A 566 -10.94 20.57 54.02
N LEU A 567 -10.57 19.69 53.10
CA LEU A 567 -9.72 18.52 53.35
C LEU A 567 -8.22 18.85 53.29
N PHE A 568 -7.85 20.11 53.04
CA PHE A 568 -6.48 20.57 52.85
C PHE A 568 -6.18 21.74 53.81
N ASP A 569 -4.91 21.92 54.17
CA ASP A 569 -4.50 22.96 55.12
C ASP A 569 -4.61 24.36 54.52
N CYS A 570 -4.38 24.48 53.21
CA CYS A 570 -4.51 25.74 52.48
C CYS A 570 -4.83 25.54 50.98
N ARG A 571 -5.23 26.62 50.30
CA ARG A 571 -5.53 26.60 48.86
C ARG A 571 -4.35 26.15 48.00
N GLY A 572 -3.14 26.59 48.34
CA GLY A 572 -1.94 26.23 47.57
C GLY A 572 -1.66 24.73 47.57
N GLU A 573 -1.89 24.06 48.70
CA GLU A 573 -1.75 22.60 48.80
C GLU A 573 -2.78 21.87 47.91
N PHE A 574 -4.03 22.34 47.92
CA PHE A 574 -5.08 21.83 47.04
C PHE A 574 -4.71 22.02 45.56
N ASP A 575 -4.26 23.21 45.16
CA ASP A 575 -3.92 23.51 43.77
C ASP A 575 -2.81 22.61 43.25
N ILE A 576 -1.78 22.35 44.07
CA ILE A 576 -0.71 21.39 43.74
C ILE A 576 -1.29 19.98 43.56
N LYS A 577 -2.17 19.54 44.46
CA LYS A 577 -2.77 18.20 44.37
C LYS A 577 -3.68 18.07 43.15
N ALA A 578 -4.51 19.07 42.86
CA ALA A 578 -5.41 19.09 41.70
C ALA A 578 -4.61 19.10 40.39
N ALA A 579 -3.55 19.92 40.31
CA ALA A 579 -2.67 19.95 39.15
C ALA A 579 -1.99 18.59 38.91
N ALA A 580 -1.53 17.92 39.98
CA ALA A 580 -0.94 16.58 39.87
C ALA A 580 -1.95 15.53 39.35
N ILE A 581 -3.20 15.57 39.83
CA ILE A 581 -4.27 14.68 39.35
C ILE A 581 -4.56 14.94 37.86
N LEU A 582 -4.69 16.20 37.45
CA LEU A 582 -4.96 16.56 36.06
C LEU A 582 -3.81 16.17 35.12
N ALA A 583 -2.57 16.33 35.56
CA ALA A 583 -1.40 15.85 34.83
C ALA A 583 -1.41 14.32 34.68
N GLU A 584 -1.83 13.59 35.72
CA GLU A 584 -2.01 12.14 35.64
C GLU A 584 -3.12 11.75 34.64
N PHE A 585 -4.25 12.46 34.64
CA PHE A 585 -5.32 12.25 33.67
C PHE A 585 -4.83 12.48 32.24
N GLU A 586 -4.06 13.55 32.00
CA GLU A 586 -3.45 13.80 30.69
C GLU A 586 -2.49 12.68 30.27
N ASN A 587 -1.61 12.23 31.17
CA ASN A 587 -0.66 11.14 30.90
C ASN A 587 -1.35 9.81 30.57
N ASN A 588 -2.52 9.57 31.18
CA ASN A 588 -3.34 8.40 30.88
C ASN A 588 -4.16 8.57 29.58
N GLY A 589 -4.10 9.73 28.93
CA GLY A 589 -4.87 10.08 27.75
C GLY A 589 -6.35 10.31 28.05
N TRP A 590 -6.71 10.57 29.31
CA TRP A 590 -8.10 10.74 29.73
C TRP A 590 -8.65 12.13 29.44
N MET A 591 -7.76 13.11 29.35
CA MET A 591 -8.10 14.48 29.00
C MET A 591 -6.97 15.16 28.24
N ALA A 592 -7.32 16.24 27.56
CA ALA A 592 -6.43 17.24 27.00
C ALA A 592 -7.15 18.61 27.06
N TYR A 593 -6.68 19.62 26.36
CA TYR A 593 -7.20 20.98 26.49
C TYR A 593 -7.77 21.51 25.17
N SER A 594 -8.96 22.10 25.22
CA SER A 594 -9.56 22.88 24.14
C SER A 594 -9.49 24.38 24.44
N ARG A 595 -9.43 25.21 23.38
CA ARG A 595 -9.30 26.66 23.54
C ARG A 595 -10.63 27.34 23.88
N PHE A 596 -11.73 26.88 23.28
CA PHE A 596 -13.05 27.54 23.35
C PHE A 596 -14.16 26.59 23.78
#